data_AF-A0A101KT17-F1
#
_entry.id   AF-A0A101KT17-F1
#
_cell.length_a   1.000
_cell.length_b   1.000
_cell.length_c   1.000
_cell.angle_alpha   90.00
_cell.angle_beta   90.00
_cell.angle_gamma   90.00
#
_symmetry.space_group_name_H-M   'P 1'
#
loop_
_entity.id
_entity.type
_entity.pdbx_description
1 polymer ?
#
loop_
_entity_poly.entity_id
_entity_poly.type
_entity_poly.pdbx_seq_one_letter_code
_entity_poly.pdbx_strand_id
1 'polypeptide(L)'
;MQADRSGRPAPPPSLVAALASEPRLVAKHPALGDFLRSRWADAAFMTAAGMAEATGLPTTTLIRLLALLGFPSFRSFRDAMRAQLRSR
;
A
#
# COMPACT_ATOMS: atom_id res chain seq x y z
N MET A 1 12.50 29.37 9.55
CA MET A 1 11.24 28.81 9.04
C MET A 1 11.60 27.55 8.27
N GLN A 2 11.43 26.38 8.90
CA GLN A 2 11.95 25.11 8.37
C GLN A 2 10.97 24.61 7.31
N ALA A 3 11.40 24.61 6.05
CA ALA A 3 10.64 24.07 4.94
C ALA A 3 10.71 22.53 4.98
N ASP A 4 9.78 21.89 5.70
CA ASP A 4 9.52 20.45 5.53
C ASP A 4 8.83 20.26 4.17
N ARG A 5 9.64 20.20 3.10
CA ARG A 5 9.21 19.68 1.80
C ARG A 5 9.71 18.26 1.71
N SER A 6 9.13 17.37 2.51
CA SER A 6 9.16 15.95 2.17
C SER A 6 8.44 15.78 0.82
N GLY A 7 9.18 15.80 -0.29
CA GLY A 7 8.67 15.60 -1.67
C GLY A 7 8.06 14.22 -1.92
N ARG A 8 7.74 13.48 -0.86
CA ARG A 8 7.16 12.15 -0.91
C ARG A 8 5.72 12.23 -1.42
N PRO A 9 5.31 11.27 -2.26
CA PRO A 9 3.95 11.25 -2.70
C PRO A 9 2.94 11.03 -1.59
N ALA A 10 1.86 11.82 -1.62
CA ALA A 10 0.71 11.64 -0.77
C ALA A 10 0.01 10.33 -1.18
N PRO A 11 -0.30 9.44 -0.23
CA PRO A 11 -0.92 8.16 -0.54
C PRO A 11 -2.26 8.33 -1.27
N PRO A 12 -2.68 7.35 -2.09
CA PRO A 12 -3.98 7.39 -2.72
C PRO A 12 -5.09 7.49 -1.66
N PRO A 13 -6.16 8.27 -1.89
CA PRO A 13 -7.25 8.40 -0.92
C PRO A 13 -7.93 7.06 -0.62
N SER A 14 -8.01 6.16 -1.60
CA SER A 14 -8.49 4.79 -1.42
C SER A 14 -7.63 3.98 -0.45
N LEU A 15 -6.31 4.18 -0.46
CA LEU A 15 -5.40 3.53 0.47
C LEU A 15 -5.56 4.08 1.89
N VAL A 16 -5.68 5.40 2.04
CA VAL A 16 -5.91 6.04 3.34
C VAL A 16 -7.23 5.56 3.94
N ALA A 17 -8.30 5.53 3.14
CA ALA A 17 -9.60 5.02 3.56
C ALA A 17 -9.53 3.53 3.97
N ALA A 18 -8.85 2.70 3.18
CA ALA A 18 -8.67 1.28 3.49
C ALA A 18 -7.96 1.05 4.84
N LEU A 19 -6.87 1.79 5.09
CA LEU A 19 -6.12 1.69 6.35
C LEU A 19 -6.94 2.18 7.55
N ALA A 20 -7.83 3.15 7.36
CA ALA A 20 -8.72 3.66 8.39
C ALA A 20 -9.90 2.72 8.69
N SER A 21 -10.44 2.04 7.67
CA SER A 21 -11.56 1.11 7.81
C SER A 21 -11.15 -0.20 8.50
N GLU A 22 -9.91 -0.67 8.29
CA GLU A 22 -9.44 -1.98 8.77
C GLU A 22 -8.24 -1.88 9.74
N PRO A 23 -8.33 -1.11 10.84
CA PRO A 23 -7.18 -0.86 11.73
C PRO A 23 -6.67 -2.13 12.41
N ARG A 24 -7.56 -3.10 12.67
CA ARG A 24 -7.21 -4.38 13.31
C ARG A 24 -6.43 -5.30 12.37
N LEU A 25 -6.77 -5.31 11.09
CA LEU A 25 -6.05 -6.10 10.09
C LEU A 25 -4.61 -5.61 9.96
N VAL A 26 -4.44 -4.30 9.90
CA VAL A 26 -3.13 -3.67 9.82
C VAL A 26 -2.32 -3.86 11.11
N ALA A 27 -2.98 -3.87 12.27
CA ALA A 27 -2.32 -4.18 13.54
C ALA A 27 -1.82 -5.63 13.62
N LYS A 28 -2.54 -6.59 13.02
CA LYS A 28 -2.10 -8.00 12.95
C LYS A 28 -0.97 -8.23 11.96
N HIS A 29 -0.82 -7.36 10.97
CA HIS A 29 0.21 -7.43 9.94
C HIS A 29 1.04 -6.14 9.90
N PRO A 30 1.87 -5.88 10.93
CA PRO A 30 2.57 -4.61 11.08
C PRO A 30 3.52 -4.33 9.91
N ALA A 31 4.17 -5.35 9.33
CA ALA A 31 5.04 -5.19 8.16
C ALA A 31 4.27 -4.72 6.91
N LEU A 32 3.06 -5.26 6.68
CA LEU A 32 2.18 -4.78 5.62
C LEU A 32 1.71 -3.34 5.90
N GLY A 33 1.34 -3.06 7.14
CA GLY A 33 0.91 -1.73 7.55
C GLY A 33 1.97 -0.66 7.39
N ASP A 34 3.20 -0.96 7.81
CA ASP A 34 4.34 -0.05 7.61
C ASP A 34 4.62 0.15 6.12
N PHE A 35 4.65 -0.94 5.34
CA PHE A 35 4.86 -0.85 3.90
C PHE A 35 3.82 0.05 3.22
N LEU A 36 2.54 -0.11 3.54
CA LEU A 36 1.45 0.69 2.97
C LEU A 36 1.45 2.16 3.44
N ARG A 37 2.08 2.50 4.57
CA ARG A 37 2.19 3.90 5.03
C ARG A 37 3.45 4.57 4.50
N SER A 38 4.57 3.86 4.56
CA SER A 38 5.91 4.43 4.36
C SER A 38 6.43 4.22 2.94
N ARG A 39 6.00 3.15 2.26
CA ARG A 39 6.58 2.64 1.01
C ARG A 39 5.55 2.31 -0.08
N TRP A 40 4.32 2.82 0.05
CA TRP A 40 3.24 2.54 -0.90
C TRP A 40 3.59 2.86 -2.36
N ALA A 41 4.44 3.88 -2.59
CA ALA A 41 4.87 4.30 -3.92
C ALA A 41 5.72 3.23 -4.62
N ASP A 42 6.55 2.49 -3.87
CA ASP A 42 7.35 1.37 -4.40
C ASP A 42 6.42 0.31 -5.00
N ALA A 43 5.26 0.09 -4.38
CA ALA A 43 4.28 -0.90 -4.78
C ALA A 43 3.73 -0.69 -6.20
N ALA A 44 3.81 0.54 -6.73
CA ALA A 44 3.45 0.85 -8.12
C ALA A 44 4.35 0.13 -9.15
N PHE A 45 5.58 -0.23 -8.76
CA PHE A 45 6.59 -0.82 -9.63
C PHE A 45 6.93 -2.26 -9.27
N MET A 46 6.41 -2.77 -8.16
CA MET A 46 6.64 -4.14 -7.72
C MET A 46 5.68 -5.16 -8.36
N THR A 47 6.09 -6.42 -8.32
CA THR A 47 5.21 -7.58 -8.53
C THR A 47 4.59 -8.00 -7.19
N ALA A 48 3.54 -8.82 -7.24
CA ALA A 48 2.94 -9.39 -6.03
C ALA A 48 3.96 -10.19 -5.21
N ALA A 49 4.83 -10.96 -5.89
CA ALA A 49 5.93 -11.68 -5.27
C ALA A 49 6.94 -10.73 -4.62
N GLY A 50 7.36 -9.66 -5.29
CA GLY A 50 8.30 -8.70 -4.71
C GLY A 50 7.75 -8.01 -3.46
N MET A 51 6.46 -7.65 -3.46
CA MET A 51 5.81 -7.07 -2.28
C MET A 51 5.64 -8.10 -1.15
N ALA A 52 5.36 -9.35 -1.51
CA ALA A 52 5.27 -10.47 -0.56
C ALA A 52 6.60 -10.67 0.18
N GLU A 53 7.71 -10.70 -0.55
CA GLU A 53 9.07 -10.75 0.02
C GLU A 53 9.34 -9.54 0.93
N ALA A 54 9.03 -8.32 0.46
CA ALA A 54 9.26 -7.10 1.24
C ALA A 54 8.40 -7.00 2.52
N THR A 55 7.30 -7.75 2.60
CA THR A 55 6.40 -7.77 3.77
C THR A 55 6.55 -9.05 4.60
N GLY A 56 7.37 -10.01 4.17
CA GLY A 56 7.50 -11.33 4.80
C GLY A 56 6.22 -12.17 4.76
N LEU A 57 5.31 -11.86 3.83
CA LEU A 57 4.01 -12.53 3.71
C LEU A 57 4.01 -13.48 2.51
N PRO A 58 3.33 -14.64 2.59
CA PRO A 58 3.05 -15.41 1.39
C PRO A 58 2.25 -14.59 0.38
N THR A 59 2.57 -14.71 -0.92
CA THR A 59 1.90 -13.95 -2.00
C THR A 59 0.38 -14.12 -1.98
N THR A 60 -0.13 -15.32 -1.70
CA THR A 60 -1.57 -15.59 -1.59
C THR A 60 -2.21 -14.88 -0.40
N THR A 61 -1.52 -14.84 0.75
CA THR A 61 -1.94 -14.09 1.93
C THR A 61 -1.95 -12.59 1.65
N LEU A 62 -0.91 -12.06 0.99
CA LEU A 62 -0.85 -10.66 0.60
C LEU A 62 -2.06 -10.28 -0.27
N ILE A 63 -2.37 -11.06 -1.31
CA ILE A 63 -3.50 -10.78 -2.20
C ILE A 63 -4.83 -10.78 -1.43
N ARG A 64 -5.01 -11.73 -0.51
CA ARG A 64 -6.20 -11.79 0.35
C ARG A 64 -6.33 -10.57 1.26
N LEU A 65 -5.23 -10.13 1.87
CA LEU A 65 -5.21 -8.95 2.73
C LEU A 65 -5.51 -7.68 1.92
N LEU A 66 -4.96 -7.54 0.71
CA LEU A 66 -5.29 -6.43 -0.19
C LEU A 66 -6.78 -6.43 -0.57
N ALA A 67 -7.38 -7.60 -0.81
CA ALA A 67 -8.81 -7.72 -1.08
C ALA A 67 -9.66 -7.27 0.11
N LEU A 68 -9.28 -7.63 1.34
CA LEU A 68 -9.94 -7.14 2.56
C LEU A 68 -9.79 -5.63 2.75
N LEU A 69 -8.70 -5.05 2.26
CA LEU A 69 -8.47 -3.60 2.22
C LEU A 69 -9.21 -2.90 1.06
N GLY A 70 -10.09 -3.61 0.34
CA GLY A 70 -10.88 -3.03 -0.77
C GLY A 70 -10.19 -3.04 -2.14
N PHE A 71 -9.05 -3.73 -2.28
CA PHE A 71 -8.37 -3.91 -3.56
C PHE A 71 -8.55 -5.35 -4.06
N PRO A 72 -9.51 -5.63 -4.95
CA PRO A 72 -9.92 -7.01 -5.30
C PRO A 72 -8.82 -7.84 -5.98
N SER A 73 -7.78 -7.18 -6.48
CA SER A 73 -6.59 -7.84 -7.04
C SER A 73 -5.35 -6.98 -6.83
N PHE A 74 -4.17 -7.62 -6.87
CA PHE A 74 -2.90 -6.90 -6.85
C PHE A 74 -2.79 -5.89 -8.02
N ARG A 75 -3.37 -6.21 -9.18
CA ARG A 75 -3.42 -5.29 -10.32
C ARG A 75 -4.18 -4.01 -9.97
N SER A 76 -5.38 -4.12 -9.40
CA SER A 76 -6.20 -2.97 -8.99
C SER A 76 -5.49 -2.11 -7.95
N PHE A 77 -4.87 -2.74 -6.95
CA PHE A 77 -4.02 -2.05 -5.98
C PHE A 77 -2.89 -1.27 -6.65
N ARG A 78 -2.12 -1.92 -7.53
CA ARG A 78 -0.99 -1.31 -8.24
C ARG A 78 -1.44 -0.15 -9.14
N ASP A 79 -2.56 -0.29 -9.82
CA ASP A 79 -3.11 0.76 -10.68
C ASP A 79 -3.54 1.98 -9.87
N ALA A 80 -4.11 1.81 -8.67
CA ALA A 80 -4.41 2.92 -7.76
C ALA A 80 -3.14 3.66 -7.31
N MET A 81 -2.07 2.93 -6.98
CA MET A 81 -0.77 3.55 -6.64
C MET A 81 -0.20 4.34 -7.83
N ARG A 82 -0.24 3.74 -9.03
CA ARG A 82 0.24 4.39 -10.26
C ARG A 82 -0.55 5.63 -10.64
N ALA A 83 -1.88 5.59 -10.50
CA ALA A 83 -2.74 6.74 -10.77
C ALA A 83 -2.35 7.92 -9.86
N GLN A 84 -2.14 7.66 -8.58
CA GLN A 84 -1.71 8.69 -7.63
C GLN A 84 -0.34 9.29 -7.95
N LEU A 85 0.60 8.47 -8.44
CA LEU A 85 1.91 8.96 -8.87
C LEU A 85 1.84 9.79 -10.16
N ARG A 86 0.86 9.52 -11.04
CA ARG A 86 0.65 10.26 -12.30
C ARG A 86 -0.12 11.56 -12.12
N SER A 87 -0.98 11.66 -11.10
CA SER A 87 -1.76 12.88 -10.81
C SER A 87 -0.94 13.98 -10.14
N ARG A 88 0.40 13.97 -10.31
CA ARG A 88 1.35 14.89 -9.69
C ARG A 88 2.12 15.68 -10.72
#